data_AF-A0A822IEY3-F1
#
_entry.id   AF-A0A822IEY3-F1
#
_cell.length_a   1.000
_cell.length_b   1.000
_cell.length_c   1.000
_cell.angle_alpha   90.00
_cell.angle_beta   90.00
_cell.angle_gamma   90.00
#
_symmetry.space_group_name_H-M   'P 1'
#
loop_
_entity.id
_entity.type
_entity.pdbx_description
1 polymer ?
#
loop_
_entity_poly.entity_id
_entity_poly.type
_entity_poly.pdbx_seq_one_letter_code
_entity_poly.pdbx_strand_id
1 'polypeptide(L)'
;MKREYFHPAFHRLIFGNIGSNIEVCDPEAFKKKPKKEIKGLRNFYMCGQWADNGGLPSVLTSGRDVAQIICKRDGKKFRTNQY
;
A
#
# COMPACT_ATOMS: atom_id res chain seq x y z
N MET A 1 16.07 4.30 -44.53
CA MET A 1 15.82 5.68 -44.07
C MET A 1 14.36 6.02 -44.36
N LYS A 2 13.59 6.36 -43.30
CA LYS A 2 12.21 6.94 -43.27
C LYS A 2 11.07 5.98 -43.65
N ARG A 3 10.00 5.77 -42.88
CA ARG A 3 9.53 6.28 -41.56
C ARG A 3 8.53 5.23 -41.05
N GLU A 4 8.84 4.54 -39.96
CA GLU A 4 7.78 3.93 -39.14
C GLU A 4 7.09 5.07 -38.41
N TYR A 5 5.76 5.09 -38.49
CA TYR A 5 4.90 6.05 -37.81
C TYR A 5 4.93 5.79 -36.30
N PHE A 6 5.97 6.28 -35.63
CA PHE A 6 6.01 6.33 -34.18
C PHE A 6 5.09 7.47 -33.73
N HIS A 7 3.85 7.12 -33.37
CA HIS A 7 2.86 8.06 -32.89
C HIS A 7 3.32 8.69 -31.55
N PRO A 8 3.56 10.01 -31.47
CA PRO A 8 4.18 10.64 -30.29
C PRO A 8 3.29 10.64 -29.02
N ALA A 9 2.07 10.10 -29.08
CA ALA A 9 1.22 9.98 -27.91
C ALA A 9 1.53 8.78 -27.01
N PHE A 10 2.26 7.75 -27.49
CA PHE A 10 2.47 6.54 -26.69
C PHE A 10 3.54 6.71 -25.60
N HIS A 11 4.44 7.69 -25.75
CA HIS A 11 5.49 7.95 -24.77
C HIS A 11 5.06 8.87 -23.61
N ARG A 12 3.81 9.36 -23.60
CA ARG A 12 3.31 10.26 -22.55
C ARG A 12 2.54 9.58 -21.43
N LEU A 13 2.37 8.25 -21.50
CA LEU A 13 1.66 7.45 -20.49
C LEU A 13 2.57 6.70 -19.50
N ILE A 14 3.90 6.68 -19.72
CA ILE A 14 4.83 5.98 -18.80
C ILE A 14 5.61 6.95 -17.89
N PHE A 15 5.66 8.26 -18.19
CA PHE A 15 6.29 9.26 -17.31
C PHE A 15 5.53 10.60 -17.32
N GLY A 16 4.19 10.55 -17.29
CA GLY A 16 3.34 11.74 -17.19
C GLY A 16 3.25 12.26 -15.76
N ASN A 17 3.87 13.43 -15.51
CA ASN A 17 3.69 14.31 -14.35
C ASN A 17 3.92 13.70 -12.95
N ILE A 18 5.14 13.86 -12.42
CA ILE A 18 5.40 13.97 -10.96
C ILE A 18 4.90 15.33 -10.45
N GLY A 19 3.72 15.74 -10.90
CA GLY A 19 2.93 16.83 -10.35
C GLY A 19 1.74 16.20 -9.64
N SER A 20 2.01 15.31 -8.69
CA SER A 20 0.99 14.99 -7.70
C SER A 20 0.75 16.29 -6.94
N ASN A 21 -0.31 17.01 -7.30
CA ASN A 21 -1.06 17.71 -6.28
C ASN A 21 -1.50 16.60 -5.32
N ILE A 22 -0.62 16.28 -4.38
CA ILE A 22 -1.00 15.75 -3.09
C ILE A 22 -1.86 16.88 -2.55
N GLU A 23 -3.17 16.82 -2.83
CA GLU A 23 -4.10 17.25 -1.81
C GLU A 23 -3.62 16.52 -0.57
N VAL A 24 -3.01 17.27 0.34
CA VAL A 24 -2.59 16.74 1.63
C VAL A 24 -3.90 16.35 2.27
N CYS A 25 -4.24 15.08 2.08
CA CYS A 25 -5.35 14.40 2.69
C CYS A 25 -5.13 14.64 4.18
N ASP A 26 -5.96 15.52 4.75
CA ASP A 26 -5.98 16.01 6.13
C ASP A 26 -4.77 15.54 6.99
N PRO A 27 -3.88 16.43 7.45
CA PRO A 27 -2.73 16.02 8.26
C PRO A 27 -3.11 15.19 9.51
N GLU A 28 -4.34 15.31 10.01
CA GLU A 28 -4.88 14.42 11.05
C GLU A 28 -5.19 13.01 10.55
N ALA A 29 -5.64 12.86 9.30
CA ALA A 29 -5.87 11.56 8.67
C ALA A 29 -4.58 10.75 8.53
N PHE A 30 -3.43 11.40 8.29
CA PHE A 30 -2.13 10.73 8.26
C PHE A 30 -1.65 10.27 9.63
N LYS A 31 -2.09 10.93 10.72
CA LYS A 31 -1.77 10.50 12.10
C LYS A 31 -2.51 9.23 12.50
N LYS A 32 -3.66 8.95 11.89
CA LYS A 32 -4.50 7.82 12.25
C LYS A 32 -4.18 6.60 11.39
N LYS A 33 -3.66 5.54 12.01
CA LYS A 33 -3.47 4.27 11.30
C LYS A 33 -4.81 3.73 10.77
N PRO A 34 -4.91 3.39 9.48
CA PRO A 34 -6.12 2.80 8.92
C PRO A 34 -6.40 1.45 9.57
N LYS A 35 -7.70 1.13 9.70
CA LYS A 35 -8.12 -0.18 10.23
C LYS A 35 -7.72 -1.28 9.26
N LYS A 36 -7.14 -2.36 9.78
CA LYS A 36 -6.75 -3.54 9.00
C LYS A 36 -7.92 -4.48 8.71
N GLU A 37 -9.09 -4.26 9.33
CA GLU A 37 -10.29 -5.08 9.19
C GLU A 37 -11.50 -4.22 8.79
N ILE A 38 -12.39 -4.80 7.99
CA ILE A 38 -13.67 -4.18 7.61
C ILE A 38 -14.75 -4.69 8.57
N LYS A 39 -15.52 -3.78 9.17
CA LYS A 39 -16.62 -4.14 10.07
C LYS A 39 -17.63 -5.02 9.32
N GLY A 40 -17.91 -6.20 9.85
CA GLY A 40 -18.86 -7.15 9.26
C GLY A 40 -18.24 -8.19 8.33
N LEU A 41 -16.98 -8.02 7.92
CA LEU A 41 -16.27 -9.02 7.11
C LEU A 41 -15.29 -9.80 7.99
N ARG A 42 -15.60 -11.07 8.24
CA ARG A 42 -14.77 -11.93 9.09
C ARG A 42 -13.59 -12.49 8.31
N ASN A 43 -12.45 -12.63 8.99
CA ASN A 43 -11.23 -13.25 8.45
C ASN A 43 -10.68 -12.56 7.19
N PHE A 44 -10.99 -11.27 7.01
CA PHE A 44 -10.49 -10.45 5.91
C PHE A 44 -9.63 -9.32 6.46
N TYR A 45 -8.39 -9.24 5.96
CA TYR A 45 -7.37 -8.33 6.45
C TYR A 45 -6.72 -7.56 5.31
N MET A 46 -6.53 -6.26 5.49
CA MET A 46 -5.95 -5.37 4.48
C MET A 46 -4.52 -4.95 4.86
N CYS A 47 -3.60 -5.05 3.91
CA CYS A 47 -2.23 -4.53 4.00
C CYS A 47 -1.79 -3.98 2.63
N GLY A 48 -0.64 -3.31 2.58
CA GLY A 48 -0.12 -2.71 1.34
C GLY A 48 -0.34 -1.19 1.25
N GLN A 49 0.17 -0.58 0.18
CA GLN A 49 0.11 0.87 -0.07
C GLN A 49 -1.31 1.44 -0.19
N TRP A 50 -2.28 0.59 -0.55
CA TRP A 50 -3.69 0.98 -0.68
C TRP A 50 -4.49 0.79 0.61
N ALA A 51 -3.88 0.17 1.62
CA ALA A 51 -4.49 -0.11 2.92
C ALA A 51 -3.72 0.52 4.09
N ASP A 52 -2.57 1.14 3.81
CA ASP A 52 -1.79 1.90 4.76
C ASP A 52 -1.42 3.25 4.15
N ASN A 53 -1.31 4.27 5.00
CA ASN A 53 -0.92 5.60 4.57
C ASN A 53 0.58 5.75 4.84
N GLY A 54 1.36 6.05 3.79
CA GLY A 54 2.79 6.31 3.92
C GLY A 54 3.63 5.80 2.76
N GLY A 55 4.95 5.83 2.94
CA GLY A 55 5.92 5.34 1.95
C GLY A 55 6.23 3.84 2.08
N LEU A 56 7.12 3.36 1.21
CA LEU A 56 7.55 1.95 1.12
C LEU A 56 7.87 1.27 2.47
N PRO A 57 8.57 1.91 3.44
CA PRO A 57 8.84 1.29 4.72
C PRO A 57 7.56 0.96 5.53
N SER A 58 6.59 1.89 5.56
CA SER A 58 5.30 1.68 6.24
C SER A 58 4.54 0.51 5.61
N VAL A 59 4.52 0.49 4.28
CA VAL A 59 3.87 -0.55 3.48
C VAL A 59 4.48 -1.93 3.74
N LEU A 60 5.80 -2.04 3.80
CA LEU A 60 6.50 -3.29 4.12
C LEU A 60 6.15 -3.79 5.52
N THR A 61 6.08 -2.89 6.51
CA THR A 61 5.70 -3.26 7.88
C THR A 61 4.24 -3.69 8.00
N SER A 62 3.34 -3.16 7.16
CA SER A 62 1.90 -3.44 7.22
C SER A 62 1.55 -4.92 7.08
N GLY A 63 2.31 -5.69 6.28
CA GLY A 63 2.12 -7.13 6.15
C GLY A 63 2.50 -7.90 7.41
N ARG A 64 3.57 -7.49 8.09
CA ARG A 64 4.01 -8.07 9.37
C ARG A 64 2.96 -7.84 10.46
N ASP A 65 2.38 -6.64 10.52
CA ASP A 65 1.32 -6.30 11.47
C ASP A 65 0.09 -7.18 11.29
N VAL A 66 -0.36 -7.38 10.05
CA VAL A 66 -1.49 -8.29 9.75
C VAL A 66 -1.19 -9.72 10.17
N ALA A 67 0.01 -10.22 9.89
CA ALA A 67 0.41 -11.58 10.32
C ALA A 67 0.37 -11.73 11.85
N GLN A 68 0.78 -10.71 12.60
CA GLN A 68 0.67 -10.70 14.06
C GLN A 68 -0.78 -10.71 14.55
N ILE A 69 -1.66 -9.91 13.93
CA ILE A 69 -3.10 -9.88 14.25
C ILE A 69 -3.72 -11.26 14.06
N ILE A 70 -3.45 -11.91 12.93
CA ILE A 70 -3.94 -13.26 12.63
C ILE A 70 -3.43 -14.25 13.67
N CYS A 71 -2.12 -14.26 13.96
CA CYS A 71 -1.56 -15.15 14.98
C CYS A 71 -2.21 -14.96 16.35
N LYS A 72 -2.41 -13.70 16.77
CA LYS A 72 -3.06 -13.37 18.04
C LYS A 72 -4.51 -13.88 18.09
N ARG A 73 -5.26 -13.73 16.99
CA ARG A 73 -6.64 -14.23 16.88
C ARG A 73 -6.72 -15.75 16.93
N ASP A 74 -5.72 -16.42 16.37
CA ASP A 74 -5.57 -17.87 16.38
C ASP A 74 -5.02 -18.42 17.71
N GLY A 75 -4.67 -17.56 18.68
CA GLY A 75 -4.01 -17.99 19.93
C GLY A 75 -2.57 -18.49 19.73
N LYS A 76 -1.94 -18.20 18.59
CA LYS A 76 -0.58 -18.63 18.24
C LYS A 76 0.43 -17.52 18.53
N LYS A 77 1.63 -17.90 18.98
CA LYS A 77 2.76 -16.96 19.10
C LYS A 77 3.31 -16.65 17.71
N PHE A 78 3.38 -15.38 17.35
CA PHE A 78 4.09 -14.93 16.13
C PHE A 78 5.58 -15.21 16.27
N ARG A 79 6.19 -15.87 15.28
CA ARG A 79 7.62 -16.21 15.25
C ARG A 79 8.24 -15.76 13.94
N THR A 80 9.48 -15.29 14.00
CA THR A 80 10.29 -15.01 12.82
C THR A 80 11.60 -15.75 12.96
N ASN A 81 11.98 -16.54 11.95
CA ASN A 81 13.34 -17.04 11.87
C ASN A 81 14.24 -15.91 11.38
N GLN A 82 15.41 -15.77 12.03
CA GLN A 82 16.53 -15.07 11.44
C GLN A 82 17.43 -16.15 10.85
N TYR A 83 17.66 -16.04 9.54
CA TYR A 83 18.58 -16.91 8.80
C TYR A 83 19.97 -16.28 8.81
#